data_AF-A0A941WHX3-F1
#
_entry.id   AF-A0A941WHX3-F1
#
_cell.length_a   1.000
_cell.length_b   1.000
_cell.length_c   1.000
_cell.angle_alpha   90.00
_cell.angle_beta   90.00
_cell.angle_gamma   90.00
#
_symmetry.space_group_name_H-M   'P 1'
#
loop_
_entity.id
_entity.type
_entity.pdbx_description
1 polymer ?
#
loop_
_entity_poly.entity_id
_entity_poly.type
_entity_poly.pdbx_seq_one_letter_code
_entity_poly.pdbx_strand_id
1 'polypeptide(L)' 'MLTNLQHYRIVLGSNSPRRKELLAGLDLKFEVEVIPGIDESYPDDLTADEIP' A
#
# COMPACT_ATOMS: atom_id res chain seq x y z
N MET A 1 -6.59 -7.65 -16.69
CA MET A 1 -6.54 -8.34 -15.38
C MET A 1 -5.15 -8.94 -15.20
N LEU A 2 -4.52 -8.70 -14.05
CA LEU A 2 -3.18 -9.20 -13.70
C LEU A 2 -3.24 -10.69 -13.28
N THR A 3 -3.71 -11.55 -14.18
CA THR A 3 -3.96 -12.98 -13.93
C THR A 3 -2.71 -13.76 -13.53
N ASN A 4 -1.54 -13.34 -14.02
CA ASN A 4 -0.25 -13.93 -13.65
C ASN A 4 0.11 -13.77 -12.16
N LEU A 5 -0.57 -12.89 -11.44
CA LEU A 5 -0.31 -12.62 -10.02
C LEU A 5 -1.21 -13.42 -9.06
N GLN A 6 -2.22 -14.12 -9.56
CA GLN A 6 -3.23 -14.80 -8.72
C GLN A 6 -2.66 -15.94 -7.85
N HIS A 7 -1.50 -16.48 -8.21
CA HIS A 7 -0.84 -17.57 -7.47
C HIS A 7 0.05 -17.08 -6.32
N TYR A 8 0.22 -15.76 -6.18
CA TYR A 8 1.10 -15.18 -5.18
C TYR A 8 0.31 -14.57 -4.03
N ARG A 9 0.87 -14.70 -2.83
CA ARG A 9 0.48 -13.86 -1.69
C ARG A 9 1.17 -12.52 -1.85
N ILE A 10 0.40 -11.48 -2.18
CA ILE A 10 0.90 -10.11 -2.33
C ILE A 10 0.82 -9.41 -0.98
N VAL A 11 1.95 -8.89 -0.51
CA VAL A 11 2.04 -8.13 0.74
C VAL A 11 2.52 -6.72 0.43
N LEU A 12 1.73 -5.72 0.85
CA LEU A 12 2.10 -4.31 0.83
C LEU A 12 2.82 -3.98 2.14
N GLY A 13 4.15 -3.91 2.06
CA GLY A 13 5.03 -3.52 3.17
C GLY A 13 5.17 -2.01 3.36
N SER A 14 4.07 -1.26 3.33
CA SER A 14 4.09 0.19 3.47
C SER A 14 2.79 0.70 4.10
N ASN A 15 2.88 1.58 5.08
CA ASN A 15 1.73 2.29 5.67
C ASN A 15 1.19 3.46 4.84
N SER A 16 1.80 3.79 3.70
CA SER A 16 1.33 4.92 2.87
C SER A 16 -0.12 4.73 2.38
N PRO A 17 -1.05 5.64 2.73
CA PRO A 17 -2.45 5.54 2.30
C PRO A 17 -2.62 5.50 0.78
N ARG A 18 -1.87 6.34 0.07
CA ARG A 18 -1.89 6.42 -1.40
C ARG A 18 -1.46 5.13 -2.08
N ARG A 19 -0.43 4.43 -1.57
CA ARG A 19 -0.01 3.14 -2.13
C ARG A 19 -1.09 2.07 -1.95
N LYS A 20 -1.81 2.10 -0.83
CA LYS A 20 -2.94 1.20 -0.58
C LYS A 20 -4.09 1.46 -1.55
N GLU A 21 -4.44 2.71 -1.81
CA GLU A 21 -5.48 3.10 -2.76
C GLU A 21 -5.13 2.69 -4.20
N LEU A 22 -3.91 2.98 -4.65
CA LEU A 22 -3.44 2.60 -5.97
C LEU A 22 -3.50 1.09 -6.17
N LEU A 23 -3.02 0.31 -5.19
CA LEU A 23 -2.99 -1.15 -5.28
C LEU A 23 -4.40 -1.76 -5.23
N ALA A 24 -5.32 -1.15 -4.47
CA ALA A 24 -6.73 -1.52 -4.44
C ALA A 24 -7.43 -1.25 -5.80
N GLY A 25 -7.05 -0.17 -6.49
CA GLY A 25 -7.58 0.17 -7.82
C GLY A 25 -7.19 -0.82 -8.92
N LEU A 26 -6.20 -1.69 -8.69
CA LEU A 26 -5.75 -2.70 -9.66
C LEU A 26 -6.54 -4.02 -9.60
N ASP A 27 -7.58 -4.10 -8.76
CA ASP A 27 -8.36 -5.32 -8.51
C ASP A 27 -7.48 -6.52 -8.08
N LEU A 28 -6.45 -6.21 -7.27
CA LEU A 28 -5.52 -7.18 -6.70
C LEU A 28 -5.94 -7.54 -5.27
N LYS A 29 -5.84 -8.82 -4.92
CA LYS A 29 -5.89 -9.26 -3.53
C LYS A 29 -4.50 -9.12 -2.91
N PHE A 30 -4.38 -8.28 -1.89
CA PHE A 30 -3.14 -8.08 -1.15
C PHE A 30 -3.42 -7.88 0.34
N GLU A 31 -2.41 -8.14 1.15
CA GLU A 31 -2.40 -7.88 2.60
C GLU A 31 -1.49 -6.71 2.92
N VAL A 32 -1.75 -5.98 3.99
CA VAL A 32 -0.84 -4.94 4.49
C VAL A 32 -0.15 -5.50 5.71
N GLU A 33 1.16 -5.73 5.61
CA GLU A 33 2.00 -6.14 6.72
C GLU A 33 3.18 -5.19 6.81
N VAL A 34 3.26 -4.44 7.91
CA VAL A 34 4.32 -3.46 8.17
C VAL A 34 5.19 -3.96 9.29
N ILE A 35 6.51 -3.81 9.14
CA ILE A 35 7.46 -4.32 10.12
C ILE A 35 7.33 -3.48 11.40
N PRO A 36 7.01 -4.11 12.55
CA PRO A 36 6.90 -3.37 13.80
C PRO A 36 8.26 -2.78 14.20
N GLY A 37 8.27 -1.49 14.56
CA GLY A 37 9.47 -0.76 14.96
C GLY A 37 10.12 0.07 13.86
N ILE A 38 9.57 0.08 12.64
CA ILE A 38 9.94 1.04 11.60
C ILE A 38 8.99 2.24 11.70
N ASP A 39 9.56 3.44 11.88
CA ASP A 39 8.79 4.67 11.87
C ASP A 39 8.43 5.04 10.42
N GLU A 40 7.24 4.62 10.00
CA GLU A 40 6.63 4.98 8.70
C GLU A 40 5.54 6.05 8.87
N SER A 41 5.61 6.82 9.95
CA SER A 41 4.68 7.92 10.21
C SER A 41 4.73 8.91 9.05
N TYR A 42 3.57 9.12 8.43
CA TYR A 42 3.37 10.27 7.56
C TYR A 42 2.88 11.44 8.42
N PRO A 43 3.26 12.69 8.10
CA PRO A 43 2.72 13.84 8.80
C PRO A 43 1.19 13.89 8.63
N ASP A 44 0.45 14.04 9.73
CA ASP A 44 -1.02 14.15 9.71
C ASP A 44 -1.50 15.41 8.95
N ASP A 45 -0.62 16.40 8.84
CA ASP A 45 -0.79 17.65 8.10
C ASP A 45 -0.49 17.54 6.60
N LEU A 46 0.10 16.43 6.15
CA LEU A 46 0.38 16.21 4.74
C LEU A 46 -0.91 15.90 3.99
N THR A 47 -1.37 16.84 3.17
CA THR A 47 -2.59 16.64 2.38
C THR A 47 -2.33 15.63 1.26
N ALA A 48 -3.37 14.90 0.83
CA ALA A 48 -3.22 13.85 -0.19
C ALA A 48 -2.61 14.38 -1.50
N ASP A 49 -2.84 15.66 -1.82
CA ASP A 49 -2.31 16.36 -2.99
C ASP A 49 -0.81 16.70 -2.89
N GLU A 50 -0.21 16.66 -1.69
CA GLU A 50 1.21 17.00 -1.46
C GLU A 50 2.15 15.78 -1.53
N ILE A 51 1.60 14.59 -1.76
CA ILE A 51 2.37 13.35 -1.86
C ILE A 51 2.79 13.15 -3.34
N PRO A 52 4.10 13.15 -3.68
CA PRO A 52 4.62 13.15 -5.06
C PRO A 52 4.47 11.82 -5.79
#